data_AF-A0A5C7H3Q2-F1
#
_entry.id   AF-A0A5C7H3Q2-F1
#
_cell.length_a   1.000
_cell.length_b   1.000
_cell.length_c   1.000
_cell.angle_alpha   90.00
_cell.angle_beta   90.00
_cell.angle_gamma   90.00
#
_symmetry.space_group_name_H-M   'P 1'
#
loop_
_entity.id
_entity.type
_entity.pdbx_description
1 polymer ?
#
loop_
_entity_poly.entity_id
_entity_poly.type
_entity_poly.pdbx_seq_one_letter_code
_entity_poly.pdbx_strand_id
1 'polypeptide(L)'
;MGRFTEIITSMLLFLFLFLQETSIQGLEESAARTLDQESGEVHEVHCSRERSRAAWNIIEEYLMPFVERERYQFSSKCRLHPDNDLFRDQEQHKIHVDVNEWRCGYCKKKFRAEKYLDQHFDNRHHNLLNVSHSKCLADLCGAMHCDFVMKSKSSKSKCNPAAVAKNRHLCESLANSCFPINLGPSASRLHELFLRQFCDAHTCSGKRKLFPKGGKKNSSIFYLAISILSLMLLPLFYLIVYLYQREIRRGTQELRRIPQAARKTKPS
;
A
#
# COMPACT_ATOMS: atom_id res chain seq x y z
N MET A 1 37.13 21.95 -17.03
CA MET A 1 35.72 21.93 -17.51
C MET A 1 35.12 20.53 -17.65
N GLY A 2 35.88 19.47 -17.96
CA GLY A 2 35.31 18.12 -18.19
C GLY A 2 34.78 17.34 -16.96
N ARG A 3 35.35 17.51 -15.76
CA ARG A 3 34.92 16.72 -14.57
C ARG A 3 33.61 17.18 -13.94
N PHE A 4 33.21 18.44 -14.17
CA PHE A 4 31.98 19.00 -13.58
C PHE A 4 30.73 18.61 -14.40
N THR A 5 30.88 18.54 -15.73
CA THR A 5 29.85 18.00 -16.62
C THR A 5 29.59 16.54 -16.34
N GLU A 6 30.60 15.73 -16.00
CA GLU A 6 30.41 14.31 -15.69
C GLU A 6 29.65 14.04 -14.38
N ILE A 7 29.82 14.89 -13.37
CA ILE A 7 29.08 14.75 -12.11
C ILE A 7 27.61 15.15 -12.32
N ILE A 8 27.36 16.20 -13.10
CA ILE A 8 25.99 16.64 -13.42
C ILE A 8 25.27 15.63 -14.31
N THR A 9 25.96 15.06 -15.32
CA THR A 9 25.38 14.01 -16.16
C THR A 9 25.14 12.74 -15.36
N SER A 10 26.04 12.36 -14.44
CA SER A 10 25.85 11.21 -13.55
C SER A 10 24.67 11.40 -12.60
N MET A 11 24.51 12.59 -12.02
CA MET A 11 23.35 12.93 -11.17
C MET A 11 22.03 12.98 -11.95
N LEU A 12 22.04 13.51 -13.19
CA LEU A 12 20.87 13.51 -14.08
C LEU A 12 20.51 12.10 -14.54
N LEU A 13 21.51 11.24 -14.82
CA LEU A 13 21.30 9.84 -15.17
C LEU A 13 20.69 9.05 -14.00
N PHE A 14 21.17 9.32 -12.78
CA PHE A 14 20.60 8.74 -11.56
C PHE A 14 19.14 9.18 -11.33
N LEU A 15 18.83 10.46 -11.57
CA LEU A 15 17.45 10.96 -11.52
C LEU A 15 16.56 10.30 -12.58
N PHE A 16 17.08 10.10 -13.80
CA PHE A 16 16.36 9.46 -14.90
C PHE A 16 16.05 7.99 -14.60
N LEU A 17 17.01 7.26 -14.01
CA LEU A 17 16.83 5.87 -13.58
C LEU A 17 15.79 5.75 -12.45
N PHE A 18 15.77 6.69 -11.49
CA PHE A 18 14.75 6.75 -10.44
C PHE A 18 13.34 7.07 -10.99
N LEU A 19 13.24 7.89 -12.03
CA LEU A 19 11.95 8.19 -12.70
C LEU A 19 11.42 6.98 -13.50
N GLN A 20 12.31 6.15 -14.04
CA GLN A 20 11.94 5.00 -14.88
C GLN A 20 11.34 3.83 -14.08
N GLU A 21 11.66 3.68 -12.79
CA GLU A 21 11.05 2.66 -11.91
C GLU A 21 9.54 2.89 -11.68
N THR A 22 9.03 4.11 -11.87
CA THR A 22 7.59 4.40 -11.67
C THR A 22 6.72 4.10 -12.88
N SER A 23 7.30 3.73 -14.02
CA SER A 23 6.57 3.56 -15.27
C SER A 23 7.14 2.41 -16.09
N ILE A 24 6.75 1.16 -15.78
CA ILE A 24 6.50 0.09 -16.77
C ILE A 24 5.74 -1.10 -16.15
N GLN A 25 4.48 -1.21 -16.64
CA GLN A 25 3.71 -2.38 -17.09
C GLN A 25 3.04 -3.41 -16.16
N GLY A 26 1.78 -3.65 -16.55
CA GLY A 26 1.03 -4.90 -16.42
C GLY A 26 -0.46 -4.69 -16.71
N LEU A 27 -0.82 -4.07 -17.84
CA LEU A 27 -1.47 -4.70 -19.01
C LEU A 27 -2.40 -5.90 -18.70
N GLU A 28 -3.68 -5.69 -19.05
CA GLU A 28 -4.84 -6.57 -18.91
C GLU A 28 -4.69 -7.90 -19.69
N GLU A 29 -5.20 -8.98 -19.10
CA GLU A 29 -5.60 -10.17 -19.86
C GLU A 29 -6.96 -10.64 -19.32
N SER A 30 -7.96 -10.66 -20.21
CA SER A 30 -9.34 -11.04 -19.93
C SER A 30 -9.52 -12.52 -20.22
N ALA A 31 -9.92 -13.31 -19.23
CA ALA A 31 -10.33 -14.71 -19.44
C ALA A 31 -11.79 -14.91 -19.04
N ALA A 32 -12.54 -15.49 -19.98
CA ALA A 32 -13.97 -15.72 -19.96
C ALA A 32 -14.38 -16.84 -18.98
N ARG A 33 -15.67 -16.80 -18.61
CA ARG A 33 -16.35 -17.82 -17.79
C ARG A 33 -16.57 -19.10 -18.59
N THR A 34 -16.49 -20.24 -17.93
CA THR A 34 -17.25 -21.44 -18.30
C THR A 34 -17.61 -22.18 -17.01
N LEU A 35 -18.90 -22.40 -16.81
CA LEU A 35 -19.45 -23.32 -15.81
C LEU A 35 -19.22 -24.73 -16.34
N ASP A 36 -18.83 -25.65 -15.46
CA ASP A 36 -19.38 -27.01 -15.44
C ASP A 36 -19.21 -27.60 -14.04
N GLN A 37 -20.28 -28.26 -13.61
CA GLN A 37 -20.52 -28.84 -12.30
C GLN A 37 -20.35 -30.35 -12.44
N GLU A 38 -19.54 -31.00 -11.60
CA GLU A 38 -19.87 -32.35 -11.12
C GLU A 38 -19.10 -32.76 -9.86
N SER A 39 -19.88 -33.41 -9.00
CA SER A 39 -19.68 -33.91 -7.64
C SER A 39 -18.40 -34.69 -7.32
N GLY A 40 -17.75 -34.28 -6.23
CA GLY A 40 -16.99 -35.13 -5.32
C GLY A 40 -16.93 -34.44 -3.96
N GLU A 41 -17.24 -35.15 -2.88
CA GLU A 41 -17.28 -34.63 -1.51
C GLU A 41 -15.85 -34.29 -1.01
N VAL A 42 -15.30 -33.20 -1.53
CA VAL A 42 -14.26 -32.38 -0.92
C VAL A 42 -15.01 -31.14 -0.47
N HIS A 43 -14.85 -30.74 0.79
CA HIS A 43 -15.50 -29.52 1.29
C HIS A 43 -14.94 -28.31 0.51
N GLU A 44 -15.59 -27.98 -0.60
CA GLU A 44 -15.11 -26.99 -1.54
C GLU A 44 -15.29 -25.62 -0.91
N VAL A 45 -14.16 -25.01 -0.56
CA VAL A 45 -14.16 -23.69 0.06
C VAL A 45 -14.42 -22.66 -1.03
N HIS A 46 -15.69 -22.31 -1.25
CA HIS A 46 -16.10 -21.25 -2.19
C HIS A 46 -15.79 -19.83 -1.64
N CYS A 47 -14.55 -19.58 -1.23
CA CYS A 47 -14.11 -18.28 -0.74
C CYS A 47 -13.06 -17.69 -1.69
N SER A 48 -13.37 -16.53 -2.28
CA SER A 48 -12.40 -15.82 -3.12
C SER A 48 -11.30 -15.18 -2.27
N ARG A 49 -10.08 -15.72 -2.36
CA ARG A 49 -8.90 -15.21 -1.63
C ARG A 49 -8.63 -13.73 -1.89
N GLU A 50 -8.64 -13.32 -3.16
CA GLU A 50 -8.37 -11.93 -3.55
C GLU A 50 -9.39 -10.95 -2.95
N ARG A 51 -10.68 -11.31 -2.98
CA ARG A 51 -11.74 -10.51 -2.35
C ARG A 51 -11.61 -10.50 -0.82
N SER A 52 -11.23 -11.63 -0.21
CA SER A 52 -10.96 -11.72 1.23
C SER A 52 -9.81 -10.79 1.64
N ARG A 53 -8.72 -10.77 0.87
CA ARG A 53 -7.59 -9.85 1.04
C ARG A 53 -8.03 -8.39 0.92
N ALA A 54 -8.87 -8.07 -0.07
CA ALA A 54 -9.41 -6.72 -0.22
C ALA A 54 -10.26 -6.29 0.99
N ALA A 55 -11.11 -7.19 1.52
CA ALA A 55 -11.89 -6.94 2.72
C ALA A 55 -10.98 -6.69 3.94
N TRP A 56 -9.94 -7.51 4.10
CA TRP A 56 -8.95 -7.34 5.17
C TRP A 56 -8.23 -5.99 5.07
N ASN A 57 -7.75 -5.62 3.88
CA ASN A 57 -7.07 -4.34 3.66
C ASN A 57 -7.98 -3.16 4.05
N ILE A 58 -9.27 -3.23 3.75
CA ILE A 58 -10.24 -2.21 4.15
C ILE A 58 -10.39 -2.16 5.67
N ILE A 59 -10.46 -3.31 6.35
CA ILE A 59 -10.51 -3.37 7.82
C ILE A 59 -9.26 -2.72 8.41
N GLU A 60 -8.08 -3.11 7.95
CA GLU A 60 -6.80 -2.62 8.44
C GLU A 60 -6.62 -1.12 8.19
N GLU A 61 -7.00 -0.64 7.01
CA GLU A 61 -6.82 0.77 6.65
C GLU A 61 -7.91 1.67 7.27
N TYR A 62 -9.18 1.27 7.22
CA TYR A 62 -10.30 2.17 7.54
C TYR A 62 -10.99 1.91 8.88
N LEU A 63 -10.76 0.76 9.53
CA LEU A 63 -11.39 0.40 10.80
C LEU A 63 -10.39 0.29 11.96
N MET A 64 -9.30 -0.46 11.79
CA MET A 64 -8.34 -0.75 12.86
C MET A 64 -7.77 0.49 13.56
N PRO A 65 -7.46 1.62 12.88
CA PRO A 65 -6.97 2.82 13.56
C PRO A 65 -7.92 3.37 14.64
N PHE A 66 -9.22 3.11 14.51
CA PHE A 66 -10.22 3.52 15.48
C PHE A 66 -10.40 2.47 16.59
N VAL A 67 -10.40 1.19 16.23
CA VAL A 67 -10.48 0.08 17.19
C VAL A 67 -9.31 0.13 18.18
N GLU A 68 -8.09 0.33 17.67
CA GLU A 68 -6.87 0.45 18.47
C GLU A 68 -6.90 1.68 19.39
N ARG A 69 -7.38 2.83 18.88
CA ARG A 69 -7.53 4.06 19.66
C ARG A 69 -8.50 3.89 20.83
N GLU A 70 -9.60 3.19 20.59
CA GLU A 70 -10.62 2.90 21.59
C GLU A 70 -10.24 1.71 22.51
N ARG A 71 -9.09 1.08 22.26
CA ARG A 71 -8.60 -0.16 22.93
C ARG A 71 -9.68 -1.24 22.98
N TYR A 72 -10.46 -1.33 21.92
CA TYR A 72 -11.57 -2.27 21.85
C TYR A 72 -11.10 -3.65 21.43
N GLN A 73 -11.61 -4.67 22.11
CA GLN A 73 -11.35 -6.07 21.78
C GLN A 73 -12.59 -6.66 21.12
N PHE A 74 -12.40 -7.26 19.94
CA PHE A 74 -13.48 -7.96 19.26
C PHE A 74 -13.92 -9.17 20.07
N SER A 75 -15.24 -9.43 20.09
CA SER A 75 -15.75 -10.71 20.56
C SER A 75 -15.30 -11.83 19.62
N SER A 76 -15.03 -13.02 20.15
CA SER A 76 -14.75 -14.22 19.33
C SER A 76 -15.89 -14.58 18.37
N LYS A 77 -17.11 -14.10 18.63
CA LYS A 77 -18.27 -14.29 17.74
C LYS A 77 -18.33 -13.29 16.58
N CYS A 78 -17.56 -12.20 16.65
CA CYS A 78 -17.57 -11.16 15.61
C CYS A 78 -16.87 -11.67 14.34
N ARG A 79 -17.50 -11.45 13.18
CA ARG A 79 -16.93 -11.87 11.88
C ARG A 79 -15.68 -11.08 11.49
N LEU A 80 -15.47 -9.89 12.05
CA LEU A 80 -14.28 -9.06 11.84
C LEU A 80 -13.12 -9.43 12.78
N HIS A 81 -13.31 -10.41 13.67
CA HIS A 81 -12.23 -10.86 14.54
C HIS A 81 -11.08 -11.45 13.69
N PRO A 82 -9.81 -11.05 13.90
CA PRO A 82 -8.69 -11.52 13.09
C PRO A 82 -8.57 -13.05 13.04
N ASP A 83 -8.78 -13.73 14.17
CA ASP A 83 -8.71 -15.19 14.26
C ASP A 83 -9.84 -15.92 13.51
N ASN A 84 -10.91 -15.21 13.14
CA ASN A 84 -12.01 -15.78 12.37
C ASN A 84 -11.79 -15.66 10.86
N ASP A 85 -10.75 -14.98 10.38
CA ASP A 85 -10.47 -14.89 8.95
C ASP A 85 -9.85 -16.19 8.43
N LEU A 86 -10.56 -16.83 7.49
CA LEU A 86 -10.19 -18.11 6.88
C LEU A 86 -8.77 -18.12 6.29
N PHE A 87 -8.36 -17.06 5.61
CA PHE A 87 -7.06 -17.02 4.92
C PHE A 87 -5.97 -16.33 5.74
N ARG A 88 -6.28 -15.90 6.98
CA ARG A 88 -5.40 -15.07 7.80
C ARG A 88 -4.00 -15.61 7.95
N ASP A 89 -3.91 -16.88 8.36
CA ASP A 89 -2.66 -17.57 8.59
C ASP A 89 -1.82 -17.64 7.31
N GLN A 90 -2.44 -18.01 6.19
CA GLN A 90 -1.73 -18.11 4.92
C GLN A 90 -1.25 -16.76 4.39
N GLU A 91 -2.04 -15.70 4.53
CA GLU A 91 -1.64 -14.35 4.14
C GLU A 91 -0.47 -13.84 5.02
N GLN A 92 -0.44 -14.16 6.31
CA GLN A 92 0.69 -13.86 7.21
C GLN A 92 1.97 -14.64 6.86
N HIS A 93 1.82 -15.81 6.23
CA HIS A 93 2.93 -16.65 5.77
C HIS A 93 3.38 -16.32 4.34
N LYS A 94 2.99 -15.18 3.79
CA LYS A 94 3.58 -14.66 2.56
C LYS A 94 4.79 -13.81 2.86
N ILE A 95 5.92 -14.16 2.26
CA ILE A 95 7.16 -13.42 2.42
C ILE A 95 7.52 -12.81 1.06
N HIS A 96 7.44 -11.49 0.96
CA HIS A 96 7.95 -10.76 -0.20
C HIS A 96 9.44 -10.48 0.02
N VAL A 97 10.30 -11.16 -0.76
CA VAL A 97 11.76 -11.12 -0.59
C VAL A 97 12.36 -10.02 -1.47
N ASP A 98 11.91 -9.94 -2.72
CA ASP A 98 12.38 -8.99 -3.73
C ASP A 98 11.23 -8.68 -4.70
N VAL A 99 11.37 -7.68 -5.58
CA VAL A 99 10.35 -7.18 -6.52
C VAL A 99 9.63 -8.32 -7.26
N ASN A 100 10.38 -9.35 -7.67
CA ASN A 100 9.87 -10.52 -8.40
C ASN A 100 10.11 -11.84 -7.64
N GLU A 101 10.34 -11.80 -6.33
CA GLU A 101 10.54 -13.00 -5.50
C GLU A 101 9.59 -13.02 -4.31
N TRP A 102 8.62 -13.93 -4.38
CA TRP A 102 7.74 -14.31 -3.29
C TRP A 102 8.17 -15.65 -2.71
N ARG A 103 8.01 -15.85 -1.40
CA ARG A 103 8.37 -17.09 -0.72
C ARG A 103 7.26 -17.57 0.19
N CYS A 104 6.98 -18.87 0.14
CA CYS A 104 6.05 -19.53 1.04
C CYS A 104 6.64 -19.65 2.45
N GLY A 105 5.93 -19.17 3.46
CA GLY A 105 6.33 -19.23 4.85
C GLY A 105 6.42 -20.65 5.42
N TYR A 106 5.60 -21.58 4.94
CA TYR A 106 5.55 -22.96 5.42
C TYR A 106 6.68 -23.84 4.86
N CYS A 107 6.83 -23.90 3.53
CA CYS A 107 7.80 -24.81 2.88
C CYS A 107 8.99 -24.11 2.22
N LYS A 108 9.09 -22.78 2.33
CA LYS A 108 10.19 -21.94 1.82
C LYS A 108 10.40 -21.96 0.30
N LYS A 109 9.47 -22.54 -0.48
CA LYS A 109 9.47 -22.45 -1.95
C LYS A 109 9.36 -21.01 -2.43
N LYS A 110 10.08 -20.70 -3.51
CA LYS A 110 10.11 -19.37 -4.14
C LYS A 110 9.19 -19.33 -5.37
N PHE A 111 8.62 -18.17 -5.63
CA PHE A 111 7.66 -17.90 -6.70
C PHE A 111 7.97 -16.55 -7.33
N ARG A 112 7.74 -16.44 -8.64
CA ARG A 112 8.01 -15.20 -9.39
C ARG A 112 7.00 -14.08 -9.12
N ALA A 113 5.80 -14.42 -8.66
CA ALA A 113 4.72 -13.48 -8.42
C ALA A 113 3.77 -14.02 -7.35
N GLU A 114 3.05 -13.11 -6.68
CA GLU A 114 2.10 -13.44 -5.61
C GLU A 114 1.04 -14.44 -6.07
N LYS A 115 0.51 -14.29 -7.29
CA LYS A 115 -0.51 -15.18 -7.86
C LYS A 115 -0.09 -16.66 -7.87
N TYR A 116 1.20 -16.94 -8.10
CA TYR A 116 1.71 -18.31 -8.11
C TYR A 116 1.90 -18.85 -6.69
N LEU A 117 2.17 -17.98 -5.72
CA LEU A 117 2.19 -18.35 -4.32
C LEU A 117 0.78 -18.64 -3.79
N ASP A 118 -0.21 -17.83 -4.18
CA ASP A 118 -1.63 -18.05 -3.87
C ASP A 118 -2.10 -19.40 -4.39
N GLN A 119 -1.86 -19.68 -5.68
CA GLN A 119 -2.17 -20.97 -6.28
C GLN A 119 -1.43 -22.13 -5.58
N HIS A 120 -0.19 -21.91 -5.12
CA HIS A 120 0.53 -22.91 -4.34
C HIS A 120 -0.13 -23.17 -2.98
N PHE A 121 -0.66 -22.16 -2.30
CA PHE A 121 -1.41 -22.37 -1.06
C PHE A 121 -2.67 -23.20 -1.29
N ASP A 122 -3.42 -22.90 -2.34
CA ASP A 122 -4.65 -23.63 -2.68
C ASP A 122 -4.37 -25.09 -3.01
N ASN A 123 -3.23 -25.39 -3.66
CA ASN A 123 -2.88 -26.77 -4.06
C ASN A 123 -2.15 -27.58 -2.99
N ARG A 124 -1.33 -26.94 -2.14
CA ARG A 124 -0.36 -27.64 -1.26
C ARG A 124 -0.56 -27.40 0.22
N HIS A 125 -1.28 -26.34 0.60
CA HIS A 125 -1.49 -25.93 1.98
C HIS A 125 -2.98 -25.70 2.31
N HIS A 126 -3.89 -26.19 1.48
CA HIS A 126 -5.33 -26.11 1.71
C HIS A 126 -5.74 -26.78 3.04
N ASN A 127 -5.06 -27.86 3.42
CA ASN A 127 -5.29 -28.58 4.66
C ASN A 127 -4.93 -27.79 5.94
N LEU A 128 -4.21 -26.68 5.83
CA LEU A 128 -3.90 -25.79 6.96
C LEU A 128 -5.03 -24.81 7.27
N LEU A 129 -6.07 -24.74 6.42
CA LEU A 129 -7.23 -23.88 6.64
C LEU A 129 -8.13 -24.45 7.73
N ASN A 130 -8.49 -23.64 8.73
CA ASN A 130 -9.47 -24.01 9.74
C ASN A 130 -10.89 -23.71 9.24
N VAL A 131 -11.37 -24.50 8.28
CA VAL A 131 -12.66 -24.27 7.61
C VAL A 131 -13.86 -24.35 8.57
N SER A 132 -13.75 -25.12 9.66
CA SER A 132 -14.84 -25.33 10.62
C SER A 132 -15.19 -24.10 11.46
N HIS A 133 -14.19 -23.35 11.90
CA HIS A 133 -14.37 -22.21 12.80
C HIS A 133 -14.24 -20.85 12.10
N SER A 134 -13.43 -20.79 11.04
CA SER A 134 -13.21 -19.54 10.32
C SER A 134 -14.38 -19.16 9.40
N LYS A 135 -14.34 -17.91 8.93
CA LYS A 135 -15.34 -17.27 8.08
C LYS A 135 -14.63 -16.64 6.89
N CYS A 136 -15.27 -16.73 5.74
CA CYS A 136 -14.80 -16.07 4.53
C CYS A 136 -15.06 -14.56 4.61
N LEU A 137 -14.01 -13.73 4.61
CA LEU A 137 -14.21 -12.27 4.60
C LEU A 137 -14.72 -11.75 3.25
N ALA A 138 -14.53 -12.51 2.17
CA ALA A 138 -15.08 -12.14 0.86
C ALA A 138 -16.62 -12.02 0.87
N ASP A 139 -17.30 -12.75 1.77
CA ASP A 139 -18.76 -12.63 1.97
C ASP A 139 -19.17 -11.24 2.46
N LEU A 140 -18.26 -10.54 3.14
CA LEU A 140 -18.48 -9.19 3.66
C LEU A 140 -18.20 -8.11 2.62
N CYS A 141 -17.67 -8.46 1.44
CA CYS A 141 -17.25 -7.47 0.46
C CYS A 141 -18.36 -6.56 -0.04
N GLY A 142 -19.59 -7.05 -0.12
CA GLY A 142 -20.75 -6.23 -0.45
C GLY A 142 -21.00 -5.12 0.56
N ALA A 143 -20.78 -5.40 1.85
CA ALA A 143 -20.95 -4.45 2.95
C ALA A 143 -19.72 -3.56 3.19
N MET A 144 -18.53 -4.04 2.83
CA MET A 144 -17.26 -3.35 3.07
C MET A 144 -16.75 -2.56 1.86
N HIS A 145 -17.45 -2.60 0.72
CA HIS A 145 -17.06 -1.94 -0.54
C HIS A 145 -15.71 -2.42 -1.10
N CYS A 146 -15.42 -3.72 -1.09
CA CYS A 146 -14.14 -4.27 -1.61
C CYS A 146 -13.79 -3.82 -3.03
N ASP A 147 -14.79 -3.68 -3.90
CA ASP A 147 -14.60 -3.29 -5.30
C ASP A 147 -13.94 -1.90 -5.43
N PHE A 148 -14.02 -1.05 -4.38
CA PHE A 148 -13.29 0.21 -4.30
C PHE A 148 -11.76 0.02 -4.25
N VAL A 149 -11.28 -0.92 -3.44
CA VAL A 149 -9.83 -1.17 -3.26
C VAL A 149 -9.28 -2.06 -4.38
N MET A 150 -10.10 -2.96 -4.91
CA MET A 150 -9.69 -3.86 -6.01
C MET A 150 -9.49 -3.15 -7.35
N LYS A 151 -9.69 -1.82 -7.43
CA LYS A 151 -9.55 -1.01 -8.65
C LYS A 151 -10.27 -1.60 -9.87
N SER A 152 -11.34 -2.37 -9.66
CA SER A 152 -12.19 -2.77 -10.77
C SER A 152 -12.72 -1.47 -11.37
N LYS A 153 -12.40 -1.17 -12.63
CA LYS A 153 -13.02 -0.08 -13.39
C LYS A 153 -14.51 -0.29 -13.18
N SER A 154 -15.15 0.56 -12.37
CA SER A 154 -16.58 0.44 -12.15
C SER A 154 -17.20 0.74 -13.50
N SER A 155 -17.57 -0.33 -14.22
CA SER A 155 -18.50 -0.17 -15.32
C SER A 155 -19.66 0.56 -14.69
N LYS A 156 -20.05 1.70 -15.27
CA LYS A 156 -21.14 2.54 -14.76
C LYS A 156 -22.44 1.75 -14.92
N SER A 157 -22.61 0.73 -14.10
CA SER A 157 -23.79 -0.12 -14.05
C SER A 157 -24.86 0.66 -13.33
N LYS A 158 -26.10 0.52 -13.82
CA LYS A 158 -27.26 1.13 -13.19
C LYS A 158 -27.36 0.62 -11.75
N CYS A 159 -27.57 1.51 -10.80
CA CYS A 159 -27.73 1.13 -9.39
C CYS A 159 -28.85 0.11 -9.23
N ASN A 160 -28.57 -1.01 -8.55
CA ASN A 160 -29.58 -1.98 -8.16
C ASN A 160 -30.02 -1.72 -6.70
N PRO A 161 -31.25 -1.19 -6.47
CA PRO A 161 -31.70 -0.85 -5.12
C PRO A 161 -31.80 -2.07 -4.19
N ALA A 162 -32.14 -3.25 -4.72
CA ALA A 162 -32.24 -4.47 -3.92
C ALA A 162 -30.86 -4.93 -3.42
N ALA A 163 -29.83 -4.87 -4.27
CA ALA A 163 -28.46 -5.20 -3.89
C ALA A 163 -27.91 -4.22 -2.84
N VAL A 164 -28.18 -2.91 -3.02
CA VAL A 164 -27.79 -1.87 -2.06
C VAL A 164 -28.46 -2.08 -0.71
N ALA A 165 -29.78 -2.37 -0.69
CA ALA A 165 -30.51 -2.64 0.54
C ALA A 165 -29.97 -3.90 1.26
N LYS A 166 -29.71 -4.98 0.52
CA LYS A 166 -29.10 -6.21 1.07
C LYS A 166 -27.74 -5.92 1.71
N ASN A 167 -26.86 -5.22 1.01
CA ASN A 167 -25.51 -4.91 1.50
C ASN A 167 -25.55 -3.97 2.72
N ARG A 168 -26.48 -3.01 2.72
CA ARG A 168 -26.74 -2.14 3.86
C ARG A 168 -27.14 -2.93 5.10
N HIS A 169 -28.13 -3.83 4.98
CA HIS A 169 -28.55 -4.67 6.09
C HIS A 169 -27.44 -5.59 6.60
N LEU A 170 -26.64 -6.15 5.68
CA LEU A 170 -25.46 -6.93 6.07
C LEU A 170 -24.46 -6.07 6.87
N CYS A 171 -24.20 -4.84 6.44
CA CYS A 171 -23.34 -3.89 7.13
C CYS A 171 -23.86 -3.53 8.53
N GLU A 172 -25.16 -3.23 8.66
CA GLU A 172 -25.79 -2.89 9.94
C GLU A 172 -25.79 -4.10 10.90
N SER A 173 -26.06 -5.31 10.40
CA SER A 173 -25.96 -6.55 11.18
C SER A 173 -24.53 -6.80 11.68
N LEU A 174 -23.53 -6.50 10.86
CA LEU A 174 -22.12 -6.57 11.24
C LEU A 174 -21.79 -5.56 12.34
N ALA A 175 -22.29 -4.32 12.24
CA ALA A 175 -22.12 -3.31 13.29
C ALA A 175 -22.75 -3.75 14.62
N ASN A 176 -23.96 -4.31 14.58
CA ASN A 176 -24.67 -4.80 15.77
C ASN A 176 -23.94 -5.98 16.45
N SER A 177 -23.40 -6.91 15.66
CA SER A 177 -22.73 -8.11 16.19
C SER A 177 -21.30 -7.84 16.67
N CYS A 178 -20.56 -6.97 15.99
CA CYS A 178 -19.17 -6.67 16.32
C CYS A 178 -18.99 -5.50 17.29
N PHE A 179 -19.93 -4.54 17.31
CA PHE A 179 -19.91 -3.35 18.17
C PHE A 179 -21.26 -3.17 18.88
N PRO A 180 -21.64 -4.08 19.80
CA PRO A 180 -22.89 -3.97 20.52
C PRO A 180 -22.90 -2.77 21.49
N ILE A 181 -23.90 -1.90 21.37
CA ILE A 181 -24.00 -0.61 22.09
C ILE A 181 -24.04 -0.81 23.62
N ASN A 182 -24.57 -1.93 24.08
CA ASN A 182 -24.69 -2.30 25.49
C ASN A 182 -23.39 -2.77 26.14
N LEU A 183 -22.30 -2.99 25.38
CA LEU A 183 -20.99 -3.39 25.93
C LEU A 183 -20.14 -2.21 26.43
N GLY A 184 -20.65 -0.98 26.32
CA GLY A 184 -20.02 0.21 26.90
C GLY A 184 -19.77 1.34 25.90
N PRO A 185 -19.20 2.46 26.37
CA PRO A 185 -19.08 3.68 25.58
C PRO A 185 -18.14 3.53 24.37
N SER A 186 -17.05 2.78 24.48
CA SER A 186 -16.14 2.50 23.36
C SER A 186 -16.84 1.71 22.25
N ALA A 187 -17.61 0.67 22.62
CA ALA A 187 -18.40 -0.11 21.67
C ALA A 187 -19.46 0.75 20.98
N SER A 188 -20.17 1.60 21.73
CA SER A 188 -21.14 2.56 21.17
C SER A 188 -20.51 3.55 20.18
N ARG A 189 -19.33 4.10 20.50
CA ARG A 189 -18.63 5.03 19.58
C ARG A 189 -18.18 4.32 18.30
N LEU A 190 -17.65 3.10 18.42
CA LEU A 190 -17.25 2.29 17.26
C LEU A 190 -18.44 1.86 16.43
N HIS A 191 -19.58 1.55 17.06
CA HIS A 191 -20.82 1.24 16.39
C HIS A 191 -21.27 2.39 15.49
N GLU A 192 -21.39 3.61 16.04
CA GLU A 192 -21.77 4.79 15.27
C GLU A 192 -20.74 5.09 14.17
N LEU A 193 -19.45 4.98 14.49
CA LEU A 193 -18.38 5.16 13.51
C LEU A 193 -18.52 4.18 12.35
N PHE A 194 -18.76 2.90 12.64
CA PHE A 194 -18.86 1.86 11.62
C PHE A 194 -20.06 2.13 10.69
N LEU A 195 -21.22 2.48 11.25
CA LEU A 195 -22.39 2.86 10.46
C LEU A 195 -22.11 4.03 9.51
N ARG A 196 -21.49 5.10 10.02
CA ARG A 196 -21.15 6.29 9.22
C ARG A 196 -20.06 6.04 8.18
N GLN A 197 -19.09 5.21 8.52
CA GLN A 197 -17.90 4.97 7.70
C GLN A 197 -18.18 3.97 6.57
N PHE A 198 -18.99 2.93 6.83
CA PHE A 198 -19.26 1.83 5.92
C PHE A 198 -20.71 1.79 5.42
N CYS A 199 -21.68 1.89 6.32
CA CYS A 199 -23.09 1.56 6.00
C CYS A 199 -23.81 2.70 5.27
N ASP A 200 -23.59 3.96 5.67
CA ASP A 200 -24.22 5.16 5.06
C ASP A 200 -23.90 5.33 3.57
N ALA A 201 -22.83 4.71 3.07
CA ALA A 201 -22.46 4.72 1.66
C ALA A 201 -23.38 3.83 0.78
N HIS A 202 -24.14 2.91 1.39
CA HIS A 202 -25.10 2.07 0.66
C HIS A 202 -26.38 2.85 0.35
N THR A 203 -26.35 3.60 -0.76
CA THR A 203 -27.49 4.30 -1.32
C THR A 203 -27.38 4.40 -2.83
N CYS A 204 -28.52 4.45 -3.54
CA CYS A 204 -28.54 4.78 -4.97
C CYS A 204 -28.53 6.29 -5.23
N SER A 205 -28.67 7.11 -4.19
CA SER A 205 -28.81 8.57 -4.32
C SER A 205 -27.47 9.29 -4.14
N GLY A 206 -26.99 9.91 -5.21
CA GLY A 206 -25.87 10.85 -5.20
C GLY A 206 -24.47 10.21 -5.07
N LYS A 207 -23.44 11.03 -5.24
CA LYS A 207 -22.03 10.64 -5.04
C LYS A 207 -21.68 10.79 -3.57
N ARG A 208 -21.82 9.72 -2.77
CA ARG A 208 -21.31 9.69 -1.39
C ARG A 208 -19.83 9.33 -1.39
N LYS A 209 -19.05 10.01 -0.55
CA LYS A 209 -17.64 9.71 -0.33
C LYS A 209 -17.54 8.41 0.48
N LEU A 210 -16.89 7.39 -0.09
CA LEU A 210 -16.48 6.19 0.64
C LEU A 210 -15.48 6.58 1.72
N PHE A 211 -15.65 6.03 2.92
CA PHE A 211 -14.74 6.24 4.06
C PHE A 211 -14.54 7.74 4.40
N PRO A 212 -15.60 8.45 4.83
CA PRO A 212 -15.56 9.89 5.06
C PRO A 212 -14.48 10.33 6.06
N LYS A 213 -14.22 9.55 7.11
CA LYS A 213 -13.17 9.85 8.12
C LYS A 213 -11.75 9.53 7.62
N GLY A 214 -11.61 8.99 6.41
CA GLY A 214 -10.35 8.50 5.87
C GLY A 214 -9.87 7.23 6.56
N GLY A 215 -8.76 6.70 6.05
CA GLY A 215 -8.07 5.54 6.62
C GLY A 215 -6.80 5.91 7.35
N LYS A 216 -5.99 4.89 7.65
CA LYS A 216 -4.67 4.99 8.25
C LYS A 216 -3.80 5.88 7.37
N LYS A 217 -3.42 7.05 7.90
CA LYS A 217 -2.44 7.91 7.25
C LYS A 217 -1.08 7.25 7.43
N ASN A 218 -0.56 6.64 6.37
CA ASN A 218 0.86 6.33 6.29
C ASN A 218 1.60 7.66 6.15
N SER A 219 1.84 8.33 7.29
CA SER A 219 2.72 9.51 7.35
C SER A 219 4.05 9.07 6.76
N SER A 220 4.30 9.62 5.58
CA SER A 220 5.26 9.16 4.61
C SER A 220 6.65 9.02 5.21
N ILE A 221 6.98 7.78 5.59
CA ILE A 221 8.36 7.36 5.88
C ILE A 221 9.27 7.80 4.73
N PHE A 222 8.75 7.78 3.49
CA PHE A 222 9.42 8.32 2.31
C PHE A 222 9.67 9.84 2.39
N TYR A 223 8.72 10.67 2.84
CA TYR A 223 8.94 12.12 3.00
C TYR A 223 9.95 12.40 4.11
N LEU A 224 9.94 11.62 5.19
CA LEU A 224 10.96 11.71 6.23
C LEU A 224 12.34 11.29 5.70
N ALA A 225 12.42 10.18 4.95
CA ALA A 225 13.66 9.73 4.34
C ALA A 225 14.21 10.72 3.30
N ILE A 226 13.35 11.26 2.42
CA ILE A 226 13.71 12.29 1.44
C ILE A 226 14.13 13.59 2.14
N SER A 227 13.46 13.97 3.22
CA SER A 227 13.80 15.16 4.01
C SER A 227 15.18 15.02 4.65
N ILE A 228 15.48 13.87 5.28
CA ILE A 228 16.80 13.58 5.87
C ILE A 228 17.89 13.56 4.78
N LEU A 229 17.62 12.88 3.65
CA LEU A 229 18.55 12.81 2.52
C LEU A 229 18.89 14.20 1.97
N SER A 230 17.87 15.06 1.83
CA SER A 230 18.05 16.44 1.35
C SER A 230 18.88 17.28 2.32
N LEU A 231 18.66 17.14 3.63
CA LEU A 231 19.43 17.84 4.66
C LEU A 231 20.91 17.43 4.69
N MET A 232 21.25 16.21 4.26
CA MET A 232 22.62 15.73 4.18
C MET A 232 23.33 16.13 2.88
N LEU A 233 22.63 16.07 1.74
CA LEU A 233 23.20 16.37 0.42
C LEU A 233 23.41 17.86 0.17
N LEU A 234 22.49 18.72 0.63
CA LEU A 234 22.59 20.18 0.41
C LEU A 234 23.90 20.76 0.97
N PRO A 235 24.25 20.55 2.26
CA PRO A 235 25.47 21.10 2.83
C PRO A 235 26.73 20.56 2.16
N LEU A 236 26.72 19.27 1.80
CA LEU A 236 27.84 18.63 1.10
C LEU A 236 28.07 19.27 -0.27
N PHE A 237 26.98 19.54 -1.02
CA PHE A 237 27.04 20.23 -2.30
C PHE A 237 27.64 21.65 -2.15
N TYR A 238 27.14 22.44 -1.19
CA TYR A 238 27.67 23.79 -0.95
C TYR A 238 29.14 23.78 -0.48
N LEU A 239 29.53 22.79 0.32
CA LEU A 239 30.93 22.60 0.74
C LEU A 239 31.84 22.36 -0.48
N ILE A 240 31.43 21.46 -1.39
CA ILE A 240 32.18 21.16 -2.62
C ILE A 240 32.31 22.42 -3.49
N VAL A 241 31.21 23.17 -3.68
CA VAL A 241 31.23 24.43 -4.44
C VAL A 241 32.16 25.45 -3.78
N TYR A 242 32.13 25.58 -2.45
CA TYR A 242 33.00 26.48 -1.70
C TYR A 242 34.49 26.11 -1.89
N LEU A 243 34.83 24.83 -1.74
CA LEU A 243 36.21 24.35 -1.93
C LEU A 243 36.68 24.59 -3.37
N TYR A 244 35.83 24.37 -4.36
CA TYR A 244 36.12 24.62 -5.77
C TYR A 244 36.37 26.11 -6.06
N GLN A 245 35.50 27.00 -5.56
CA GLN A 245 35.70 28.44 -5.71
C GLN A 245 36.99 28.92 -5.03
N ARG A 246 37.32 28.35 -3.87
CA ARG A 246 38.56 28.64 -3.15
C ARG A 246 39.80 28.21 -3.94
N GLU A 247 39.75 27.04 -4.57
CA GLU A 247 40.84 26.54 -5.42
C GLU A 247 41.07 27.42 -6.65
N ILE A 248 40.00 27.84 -7.34
CA ILE A 248 40.10 28.80 -8.45
C ILE A 248 40.72 30.13 -7.98
N ARG A 249 40.26 30.67 -6.84
CA ARG A 249 40.83 31.93 -6.30
C ARG A 249 42.31 31.80 -5.96
N ARG A 250 42.74 30.67 -5.39
CA ARG A 250 44.17 30.39 -5.14
C ARG A 250 44.97 30.28 -6.44
N GLY A 251 44.45 29.57 -7.45
CA GLY A 251 45.08 29.48 -8.77
C GLY A 251 45.25 30.84 -9.46
N THR A 252 44.32 31.78 -9.27
CA THR A 252 44.47 33.16 -9.78
C THR A 252 45.49 34.02 -9.02
N GLN A 253 45.77 33.72 -7.75
CA GLN A 253 46.76 34.47 -6.96
C GLN A 253 48.20 34.11 -7.33
N GLU A 254 48.48 32.86 -7.65
CA GLU A 254 49.81 32.39 -8.13
C GLU A 254 50.20 32.98 -9.50
N LEU A 255 49.22 33.38 -10.33
CA LEU A 255 49.45 33.98 -11.65
C LEU A 255 49.62 35.51 -11.62
N ARG A 256 49.68 36.14 -10.44
CA ARG A 256 49.82 37.61 -10.30
C ARG A 256 51.24 38.03 -10.64
N ARG A 257 51.44 38.41 -11.90
CA ARG A 257 52.70 38.86 -12.52
C ARG A 257 53.42 39.95 -11.70
N ILE A 258 54.68 39.72 -11.36
CA ILE A 258 55.60 40.71 -10.77
C ILE A 258 55.74 41.89 -11.77
N PRO A 259 55.61 43.16 -11.36
CA PRO A 259 55.81 44.30 -12.26
C PRO A 259 57.29 44.37 -12.65
N GLN A 260 57.59 44.38 -13.95
CA GLN A 260 58.96 44.61 -14.43
C GLN A 260 59.39 46.03 -14.06
N ALA A 261 60.47 46.15 -13.27
CA ALA A 261 61.11 47.42 -12.98
C ALA A 261 61.63 48.05 -14.28
N ALA A 262 61.18 49.27 -14.55
CA ALA A 262 61.57 50.06 -15.72
C ALA A 262 63.10 50.20 -15.80
N ARG A 263 63.72 49.61 -16.84
CA ARG A 263 65.10 49.90 -17.21
C ARG A 263 65.19 51.35 -17.69
N LYS A 264 65.82 52.20 -16.88
CA LYS A 264 66.27 53.54 -17.32
C LYS A 264 67.40 53.38 -18.34
N THR A 265 67.22 53.92 -19.53
CA THR A 265 68.32 54.19 -20.48
C THR A 265 69.12 55.40 -20.00
N LYS A 266 70.45 55.28 -20.00
CA LYS A 266 71.40 56.35 -19.68
C LYS A 266 71.90 56.98 -20.99
N PRO A 267 72.11 58.31 -21.07
CA PRO A 267 72.44 58.99 -22.32
C PRO A 267 73.97 59.06 -22.58
N SER A 268 74.27 59.44 -23.82
CA SER A 268 75.55 59.66 -24.52
C SER A 268 76.20 58.45 -25.16
#